data_AF-A0A9E3JVV5-F1
#
_entry.id   AF-A0A9E3JVV5-F1
#
_cell.length_a   1.000
_cell.length_b   1.000
_cell.length_c   1.000
_cell.angle_alpha   90.00
_cell.angle_beta   90.00
_cell.angle_gamma   90.00
#
_symmetry.space_group_name_H-M   'P 1'
#
loop_
_entity.id
_entity.type
_entity.pdbx_description
1 polymer ?
#
loop_
_entity_poly.entity_id
_entity_poly.type
_entity_poly.pdbx_seq_one_letter_code
_entity_poly.pdbx_strand_id
1 'polypeptide(L)'
;VYQIIGKGALGVAPFGIDYAAYSNYPLGSKYTDRRMVEPFAKIYDVFAPMQRVWAKWAFEGRTHGVAEGDDRAPQTVKLNGWDVYLEFREFQFGQRAELPNKNDYPDGTEQPSGGVAIAQIGPDEFVFVGQQIRVKLSGTGPNAGKPNGYARVEEGHFDADGKWVMERNWNGDQTDHGLNLPAAPTVLKVRMGSY
;
A
#
# COMPACT_ATOMS: atom_id res chain seq x y z
N VAL A 1 5.37 -2.47 8.60
CA VAL A 1 6.46 -2.48 7.59
C VAL A 1 6.32 -1.33 6.60
N TYR A 2 5.19 -1.23 5.86
CA TYR A 2 4.93 -0.18 4.85
C TYR A 2 5.25 1.25 5.30
N GLN A 3 4.77 1.65 6.49
CA GLN A 3 5.06 2.98 7.03
C GLN A 3 6.56 3.24 7.24
N ILE A 4 7.31 2.24 7.69
CA ILE A 4 8.74 2.40 8.02
C ILE A 4 9.56 2.59 6.75
N ILE A 5 9.39 1.70 5.77
CA ILE A 5 10.10 1.78 4.48
C ILE A 5 9.64 2.97 3.63
N GLY A 6 8.36 3.35 3.73
CA GLY A 6 7.84 4.52 3.06
C GLY A 6 8.37 5.84 3.64
N LYS A 7 8.75 5.87 4.92
CA LYS A 7 9.43 7.03 5.55
C LYS A 7 10.94 7.09 5.26
N GLY A 8 11.44 6.27 4.34
CA GLY A 8 12.85 6.28 3.92
C GLY A 8 13.80 5.60 4.90
N ALA A 9 13.30 4.70 5.76
CA ALA A 9 14.18 3.91 6.63
C ALA A 9 15.12 3.02 5.82
N LEU A 10 16.35 2.83 6.34
CA LEU A 10 17.35 1.95 5.73
C LEU A 10 17.00 0.46 5.83
N GLY A 11 16.13 0.09 6.78
CA GLY A 11 15.73 -1.30 6.98
C GLY A 11 14.70 -1.47 8.09
N VAL A 12 14.13 -2.67 8.15
CA VAL A 12 13.22 -3.14 9.20
C VAL A 12 13.64 -4.57 9.53
N ALA A 13 13.72 -4.92 10.81
CA ALA A 13 14.13 -6.26 11.24
C ALA A 13 13.22 -6.73 12.39
N PRO A 14 12.20 -7.57 12.11
CA PRO A 14 11.40 -8.24 13.13
C PRO A 14 12.31 -9.12 14.01
N PHE A 15 12.13 -9.06 15.32
CA PHE A 15 12.90 -9.85 16.27
C PHE A 15 12.33 -11.28 16.42
N GLY A 16 13.20 -12.28 16.60
CA GLY A 16 12.80 -13.65 16.89
C GLY A 16 12.34 -14.46 15.67
N ILE A 17 12.94 -14.23 14.49
CA ILE A 17 12.63 -14.96 13.27
C ILE A 17 13.52 -16.21 13.16
N ASP A 18 13.09 -17.30 13.81
CA ASP A 18 13.61 -18.65 13.67
C ASP A 18 12.52 -19.68 14.04
N TYR A 19 12.79 -20.98 13.88
CA TYR A 19 11.88 -22.06 14.27
C TYR A 19 12.34 -22.81 15.52
N ALA A 20 13.16 -22.18 16.36
CA ALA A 20 13.47 -22.73 17.67
C ALA A 20 12.19 -22.81 18.52
N ALA A 21 12.17 -23.75 19.48
CA ALA A 21 11.06 -23.86 20.43
C ALA A 21 11.12 -22.76 21.51
N TYR A 22 11.20 -21.49 21.08
CA TYR A 22 11.25 -20.31 21.92
C TYR A 22 10.33 -19.21 21.36
N SER A 23 9.55 -18.60 22.24
CA SER A 23 8.75 -17.41 21.93
C SER A 23 8.99 -16.38 23.03
N ASN A 24 9.19 -15.13 22.64
CA ASN A 24 9.33 -14.00 23.57
C ASN A 24 7.98 -13.37 23.96
N TYR A 25 6.85 -14.08 23.76
CA TYR A 25 5.55 -13.67 24.28
C TYR A 25 5.66 -13.36 25.79
N PRO A 26 5.11 -12.22 26.30
CA PRO A 26 4.05 -11.40 25.72
C PRO A 26 4.46 -10.31 24.73
N LEU A 27 5.75 -10.18 24.38
CA LEU A 27 6.20 -9.14 23.44
C LEU A 27 5.84 -9.44 21.99
N GLY A 28 6.03 -10.69 21.56
CA GLY A 28 5.86 -11.12 20.16
C GLY A 28 4.80 -12.20 19.95
N SER A 29 4.97 -12.96 18.87
CA SER A 29 4.07 -14.05 18.49
C SER A 29 4.13 -15.21 19.47
N LYS A 30 2.97 -15.85 19.74
CA LYS A 30 2.90 -17.15 20.45
C LYS A 30 3.35 -18.33 19.59
N TYR A 31 3.41 -18.15 18.27
CA TYR A 31 3.79 -19.18 17.32
C TYR A 31 5.31 -19.17 17.11
N THR A 32 5.86 -20.35 16.89
CA THR A 32 7.28 -20.59 16.56
C THR A 32 7.42 -21.31 15.21
N ASP A 33 6.43 -21.15 14.33
CA ASP A 33 6.35 -21.80 13.02
C ASP A 33 6.05 -20.77 11.92
N ARG A 34 5.72 -21.26 10.72
CA ARG A 34 5.40 -20.43 9.55
C ARG A 34 4.41 -19.29 9.84
N ARG A 35 3.44 -19.48 10.74
CA ARG A 35 2.43 -18.46 11.08
C ARG A 35 3.05 -17.17 11.64
N MET A 36 4.22 -17.27 12.29
CA MET A 36 4.98 -16.13 12.78
C MET A 36 5.68 -15.37 11.65
N VAL A 37 6.23 -16.09 10.67
CA VAL A 37 7.10 -15.52 9.63
C VAL A 37 6.30 -14.98 8.45
N GLU A 38 5.24 -15.70 8.06
CA GLU A 38 4.47 -15.46 6.85
C GLU A 38 3.94 -14.03 6.68
N PRO A 39 3.43 -13.34 7.74
CA PRO A 39 2.98 -11.95 7.61
C PRO A 39 4.08 -10.98 7.17
N PHE A 40 5.33 -11.22 7.56
CA PHE A 40 6.48 -10.39 7.15
C PHE A 40 7.03 -10.84 5.80
N ALA A 41 7.13 -12.16 5.59
CA ALA A 41 7.68 -12.74 4.36
C ALA A 41 6.94 -12.25 3.12
N LYS A 42 5.60 -12.28 3.12
CA LYS A 42 4.79 -11.81 1.98
C LYS A 42 5.10 -10.36 1.59
N ILE A 43 5.34 -9.48 2.57
CA ILE A 43 5.69 -8.09 2.31
C ILE A 43 7.11 -8.02 1.75
N TYR A 44 8.06 -8.74 2.34
CA TYR A 44 9.45 -8.73 1.90
C TYR A 44 9.63 -9.34 0.52
N ASP A 45 8.86 -10.36 0.15
CA ASP A 45 8.89 -10.98 -1.18
C ASP A 45 8.60 -9.96 -2.29
N VAL A 46 7.67 -9.04 -2.05
CA VAL A 46 7.34 -7.99 -3.00
C VAL A 46 8.42 -6.90 -3.06
N PHE A 47 9.02 -6.53 -1.92
CA PHE A 47 10.08 -5.52 -1.90
C PHE A 47 11.45 -6.03 -2.36
N ALA A 48 11.75 -7.32 -2.18
CA ALA A 48 13.05 -7.92 -2.46
C ALA A 48 13.57 -7.64 -3.89
N PRO A 49 12.79 -7.85 -4.96
CA PRO A 49 13.28 -7.57 -6.31
C PRO A 49 13.35 -6.06 -6.61
N MET A 50 12.48 -5.23 -6.02
CA MET A 50 12.51 -3.77 -6.21
C MET A 50 13.44 -3.02 -5.24
N GLN A 51 14.13 -3.71 -4.33
CA GLN A 51 14.77 -3.08 -3.16
C GLN A 51 15.73 -1.93 -3.53
N ARG A 52 16.48 -2.06 -4.63
CA ARG A 52 17.44 -1.05 -5.09
C ARG A 52 16.73 0.16 -5.70
N VAL A 53 15.67 -0.09 -6.45
CA VAL A 53 14.83 0.96 -7.05
C VAL A 53 14.11 1.73 -5.94
N TRP A 54 13.53 1.03 -4.97
CA TRP A 54 12.87 1.64 -3.82
C TRP A 54 13.83 2.47 -2.98
N ALA A 55 15.02 1.92 -2.66
CA ALA A 55 16.03 2.63 -1.88
C ALA A 55 16.49 3.93 -2.55
N LYS A 56 16.59 3.95 -3.88
CA LYS A 56 16.89 5.17 -4.64
C LYS A 56 15.78 6.22 -4.47
N TRP A 57 14.51 5.85 -4.66
CA TRP A 57 13.39 6.77 -4.46
C TRP A 57 13.29 7.29 -3.03
N ALA A 58 13.55 6.43 -2.05
CA ALA A 58 13.59 6.80 -0.64
C ALA A 58 14.70 7.81 -0.35
N PHE A 59 15.92 7.57 -0.87
CA PHE A 59 17.04 8.50 -0.77
C PHE A 59 16.74 9.87 -1.41
N GLU A 60 16.03 9.86 -2.54
CA GLU A 60 15.56 11.08 -3.23
C GLU A 60 14.40 11.79 -2.51
N GLY A 61 13.90 11.27 -1.39
CA GLY A 61 12.79 11.86 -0.62
C GLY A 61 11.42 11.69 -1.28
N ARG A 62 11.26 10.70 -2.16
CA ARG A 62 10.06 10.50 -3.00
C ARG A 62 9.08 9.49 -2.44
N THR A 63 9.41 8.86 -1.32
CA THR A 63 8.59 7.81 -0.71
C THR A 63 7.80 8.34 0.47
N HIS A 64 6.62 7.76 0.64
CA HIS A 64 5.75 7.94 1.80
C HIS A 64 5.23 6.58 2.25
N GLY A 65 4.82 6.47 3.51
CA GLY A 65 4.30 5.21 4.03
C GLY A 65 3.23 5.45 5.07
N VAL A 66 2.22 4.59 5.04
CA VAL A 66 1.10 4.57 5.98
C VAL A 66 0.84 3.14 6.43
N ALA A 67 0.46 3.01 7.70
CA ALA A 67 -0.05 1.79 8.29
C ALA A 67 -1.41 2.11 8.93
N GLU A 68 -2.28 1.12 8.93
CA GLU A 68 -3.56 1.18 9.61
C GLU A 68 -3.34 1.39 11.12
N GLY A 69 -3.95 2.43 11.66
CA GLY A 69 -3.94 2.71 13.10
C GLY A 69 -4.97 1.87 13.85
N ASP A 70 -4.83 1.83 15.17
CA ASP A 70 -5.80 1.16 16.06
C ASP A 70 -7.19 1.82 15.99
N ASP A 71 -7.22 3.14 15.76
CA ASP A 71 -8.45 3.94 15.60
C ASP A 71 -9.09 3.80 14.21
N ARG A 72 -8.43 3.13 13.26
CA ARG A 72 -8.88 2.98 11.86
C ARG A 72 -9.11 4.30 11.11
N ALA A 73 -8.57 5.40 11.61
CA ALA A 73 -8.89 6.72 11.06
C ALA A 73 -8.36 6.84 9.62
N PRO A 74 -9.14 7.45 8.70
CA PRO A 74 -8.64 7.80 7.37
C PRO A 74 -7.40 8.68 7.46
N GLN A 75 -6.46 8.45 6.56
CA GLN A 75 -5.19 9.19 6.50
C GLN A 75 -5.03 9.88 5.14
N THR A 76 -4.21 10.92 5.09
CA THR A 76 -3.90 11.63 3.84
C THR A 76 -2.41 11.87 3.72
N VAL A 77 -1.86 11.54 2.56
CA VAL A 77 -0.48 11.88 2.18
C VAL A 77 -0.54 13.00 1.15
N LYS A 78 0.13 14.11 1.44
CA LYS A 78 0.26 15.27 0.55
C LYS A 78 1.49 15.06 -0.35
N LEU A 79 1.27 14.90 -1.65
CA LEU A 79 2.32 14.75 -2.66
C LEU A 79 2.35 15.99 -3.57
N ASN A 80 3.39 16.10 -4.39
CA ASN A 80 3.46 17.22 -5.33
C ASN A 80 2.38 17.06 -6.40
N GLY A 81 1.39 17.96 -6.40
CA GLY A 81 0.27 17.94 -7.34
C GLY A 81 -0.87 16.98 -6.99
N TRP A 82 -0.73 16.15 -5.95
CA TRP A 82 -1.72 15.11 -5.64
C TRP A 82 -1.89 14.89 -4.14
N ASP A 83 -3.14 14.83 -3.69
CA ASP A 83 -3.49 14.32 -2.37
C ASP A 83 -3.85 12.84 -2.50
N VAL A 84 -3.23 11.98 -1.68
CA VAL A 84 -3.56 10.56 -1.59
C VAL A 84 -4.36 10.30 -0.32
N TYR A 85 -5.63 9.95 -0.48
CA TYR A 85 -6.52 9.57 0.61
C TYR A 85 -6.49 8.06 0.82
N LEU A 86 -6.43 7.68 2.09
CA LEU A 86 -6.21 6.31 2.53
C LEU A 86 -7.31 5.93 3.52
N GLU A 87 -8.09 4.93 3.15
CA GLU A 87 -9.24 4.46 3.91
C GLU A 87 -9.04 2.97 4.22
N PHE A 88 -9.49 2.55 5.41
CA PHE A 88 -9.29 1.19 5.92
C PHE A 88 -10.62 0.47 6.09
N ARG A 89 -10.61 -0.85 5.91
CA ARG A 89 -11.79 -1.71 6.06
C ARG A 89 -12.97 -1.34 5.14
N GLU A 90 -12.67 -0.73 4.00
CA GLU A 90 -13.61 -0.51 2.91
C GLU A 90 -13.80 -1.80 2.10
N PHE A 91 -15.02 -2.04 1.60
CA PHE A 91 -15.26 -3.08 0.60
C PHE A 91 -14.63 -2.68 -0.74
N GLN A 92 -14.52 -3.58 -1.71
CA GLN A 92 -13.92 -3.24 -3.01
C GLN A 92 -14.82 -2.38 -3.91
N PHE A 93 -16.11 -2.28 -3.60
CA PHE A 93 -17.11 -1.57 -4.39
C PHE A 93 -17.96 -0.64 -3.52
N GLY A 94 -18.39 0.48 -4.10
CA GLY A 94 -19.21 1.49 -3.42
C GLY A 94 -18.45 2.34 -2.41
N GLN A 95 -19.13 3.32 -1.83
CA GLN A 95 -18.63 4.07 -0.68
C GLN A 95 -19.43 3.72 0.58
N ARG A 96 -18.77 3.68 1.74
CA ARG A 96 -19.47 3.40 2.99
C ARG A 96 -20.61 4.38 3.29
N ALA A 97 -20.44 5.65 2.94
CA ALA A 97 -21.48 6.68 3.07
C ALA A 97 -22.74 6.38 2.23
N GLU A 98 -22.61 5.60 1.16
CA GLU A 98 -23.71 5.19 0.27
C GLU A 98 -24.39 3.90 0.76
N LEU A 99 -23.84 3.24 1.79
CA LEU A 99 -24.29 1.97 2.33
C LEU A 99 -24.66 2.10 3.83
N PRO A 100 -25.60 2.99 4.22
CA PRO A 100 -25.84 3.36 5.62
C PRO A 100 -26.35 2.21 6.50
N ASN A 101 -26.91 1.15 5.90
CA ASN A 101 -27.42 -0.02 6.63
C ASN A 101 -26.41 -1.18 6.68
N LYS A 102 -25.20 -0.98 6.12
CA LYS A 102 -24.16 -2.00 6.06
C LYS A 102 -23.17 -1.82 7.22
N ASN A 103 -23.31 -2.68 8.23
CA ASN A 103 -22.52 -2.61 9.47
C ASN A 103 -21.39 -3.65 9.52
N ASP A 104 -21.31 -4.55 8.54
CA ASP A 104 -20.19 -5.47 8.38
C ASP A 104 -18.95 -4.79 7.78
N TYR A 105 -17.84 -5.50 7.86
CA TYR A 105 -16.54 -5.11 7.32
C TYR A 105 -15.96 -6.29 6.54
N PRO A 106 -15.02 -6.07 5.61
CA PRO A 106 -14.32 -7.17 4.96
C PRO A 106 -13.70 -8.13 5.99
N ASP A 107 -13.82 -9.43 5.74
CA ASP A 107 -13.25 -10.47 6.60
C ASP A 107 -11.74 -10.30 6.76
N GLY A 108 -11.21 -10.62 7.94
CA GLY A 108 -9.77 -10.57 8.20
C GLY A 108 -9.23 -9.16 8.40
N THR A 109 -10.12 -8.20 8.73
CA THR A 109 -9.80 -6.79 9.06
C THR A 109 -10.12 -6.43 10.51
N GLU A 110 -10.34 -7.43 11.38
CA GLU A 110 -10.67 -7.21 12.79
C GLU A 110 -9.47 -6.60 13.55
N GLN A 111 -8.26 -6.96 13.14
CA GLN A 111 -6.99 -6.43 13.65
C GLN A 111 -6.29 -5.56 12.60
N PRO A 112 -5.47 -4.57 13.01
CA PRO A 112 -4.77 -3.70 12.08
C PRO A 112 -3.83 -4.52 11.21
N SER A 113 -4.05 -4.52 9.90
CA SER A 113 -3.15 -5.19 8.98
C SER A 113 -3.02 -4.52 7.61
N GLY A 114 -3.74 -3.40 7.42
CA GLY A 114 -3.64 -2.56 6.24
C GLY A 114 -2.43 -1.64 6.23
N GLY A 115 -1.97 -1.30 5.04
CA GLY A 115 -0.89 -0.34 4.86
C GLY A 115 -0.47 -0.20 3.41
N VAL A 116 0.17 0.91 3.11
CA VAL A 116 0.71 1.20 1.78
C VAL A 116 2.02 1.97 1.90
N ALA A 117 2.98 1.61 1.07
CA ALA A 117 4.14 2.41 0.76
C ALA A 117 3.94 3.00 -0.64
N ILE A 118 4.25 4.28 -0.78
CA ILE A 118 3.99 5.08 -1.97
C ILE A 118 5.31 5.67 -2.46
N ALA A 119 5.61 5.62 -3.74
CA ALA A 119 6.69 6.37 -4.36
C ALA A 119 6.14 7.25 -5.50
N GLN A 120 6.39 8.56 -5.47
CA GLN A 120 6.08 9.45 -6.60
C GLN A 120 7.23 9.42 -7.62
N ILE A 121 7.06 8.61 -8.67
CA ILE A 121 8.12 8.27 -9.65
C ILE A 121 8.14 9.19 -10.88
N GLY A 122 7.15 10.06 -11.01
CA GLY A 122 7.10 11.22 -11.91
C GLY A 122 6.07 12.23 -11.38
N PRO A 123 5.84 13.38 -12.05
CA PRO A 123 4.85 14.36 -11.61
C PRO A 123 3.46 13.76 -11.38
N ASP A 124 3.03 12.88 -12.30
CA ASP A 124 1.71 12.22 -12.26
C ASP A 124 1.84 10.68 -12.26
N GLU A 125 3.03 10.15 -11.93
CA GLU A 125 3.30 8.71 -11.91
C GLU A 125 3.70 8.24 -10.51
N PHE A 126 3.12 7.12 -10.08
CA PHE A 126 3.25 6.59 -8.74
C PHE A 126 3.48 5.08 -8.76
N VAL A 127 4.20 4.57 -7.76
CA VAL A 127 4.20 3.16 -7.40
C VAL A 127 3.59 3.01 -6.01
N PHE A 128 2.55 2.19 -5.92
CA PHE A 128 1.91 1.80 -4.67
C PHE A 128 2.24 0.36 -4.36
N VAL A 129 2.61 0.08 -3.11
CA VAL A 129 2.85 -1.27 -2.61
C VAL A 129 2.11 -1.42 -1.30
N GLY A 130 1.09 -2.26 -1.24
CA GLY A 130 0.24 -2.32 -0.06
C GLY A 130 -0.72 -3.49 -0.01
N GLN A 131 -1.47 -3.55 1.09
CA GLN A 131 -2.50 -4.54 1.35
C GLN A 131 -3.61 -3.96 2.23
N GLN A 132 -4.81 -4.53 2.15
CA GLN A 132 -6.01 -4.21 2.96
C GLN A 132 -6.24 -2.70 3.15
N ILE A 133 -6.20 -1.94 2.06
CA ILE A 133 -6.32 -0.49 2.09
C ILE A 133 -6.92 0.01 0.79
N ARG A 134 -7.79 1.02 0.87
CA ARG A 134 -8.28 1.75 -0.29
C ARG A 134 -7.46 3.02 -0.47
N VAL A 135 -7.01 3.24 -1.71
CA VAL A 135 -6.23 4.42 -2.11
C VAL A 135 -7.06 5.24 -3.11
N LYS A 136 -7.22 6.53 -2.86
CA LYS A 136 -7.82 7.50 -3.79
C LYS A 136 -6.87 8.66 -4.01
N LEU A 137 -6.80 9.17 -5.24
CA LEU A 137 -6.01 10.36 -5.56
C LEU A 137 -6.95 11.51 -5.95
N SER A 138 -6.58 12.73 -5.57
CA SER A 138 -7.21 13.95 -6.04
C SER A 138 -6.17 15.00 -6.39
N GLY A 139 -6.41 15.78 -7.45
CA GLY A 139 -5.53 16.86 -7.85
C GLY A 139 -5.46 17.97 -6.79
N THR A 140 -4.25 18.40 -6.44
CA THR A 140 -3.99 19.56 -5.59
C THR A 140 -2.87 20.41 -6.19
N GLY A 141 -2.61 21.61 -5.63
CA GLY A 141 -1.58 22.53 -6.12
C GLY A 141 -1.67 22.74 -7.65
N PRO A 142 -0.66 22.34 -8.45
CA PRO A 142 -0.69 22.48 -9.92
C PRO A 142 -1.84 21.74 -10.61
N ASN A 143 -2.48 20.77 -9.94
CA ASN A 143 -3.61 20.01 -10.46
C ASN A 143 -4.94 20.35 -9.74
N ALA A 144 -4.96 21.35 -8.86
CA ALA A 144 -6.17 21.75 -8.15
C ALA A 144 -7.26 22.24 -9.13
N GLY A 145 -8.50 21.79 -8.89
CA GLY A 145 -9.68 22.21 -9.67
C GLY A 145 -9.77 21.64 -11.08
N LYS A 146 -8.79 20.84 -11.52
CA LYS A 146 -8.84 20.17 -12.82
C LYS A 146 -9.60 18.85 -12.71
N PRO A 147 -10.50 18.54 -13.66
CA PRO A 147 -10.95 17.17 -13.89
C PRO A 147 -9.73 16.24 -13.99
N ASN A 148 -9.78 15.14 -13.25
CA ASN A 148 -8.69 14.18 -13.19
C ASN A 148 -9.21 12.76 -13.01
N GLY A 149 -8.35 11.80 -13.31
CA GLY A 149 -8.64 10.38 -13.13
C GLY A 149 -7.42 9.51 -13.41
N TYR A 150 -7.60 8.21 -13.24
CA TYR A 150 -6.57 7.24 -13.56
C TYR A 150 -6.41 7.12 -15.08
N ALA A 151 -5.31 7.66 -15.62
CA ALA A 151 -4.98 7.46 -17.03
C ALA A 151 -4.51 6.02 -17.30
N ARG A 152 -3.90 5.38 -16.30
CA ARG A 152 -3.43 3.98 -16.37
C ARG A 152 -3.18 3.42 -14.96
N VAL A 153 -3.58 2.18 -14.71
CA VAL A 153 -3.27 1.44 -13.46
C VAL A 153 -2.78 0.04 -13.82
N GLU A 154 -1.49 -0.21 -13.64
CA GLU A 154 -0.89 -1.50 -13.94
C GLU A 154 -0.57 -2.24 -12.66
N GLU A 155 -1.06 -3.46 -12.52
CA GLU A 155 -0.53 -4.42 -11.54
C GLU A 155 0.63 -5.18 -12.19
N GLY A 156 1.64 -5.47 -11.38
CA GLY A 156 2.83 -6.18 -11.84
C GLY A 156 3.88 -6.26 -10.74
N HIS A 157 5.13 -6.38 -11.16
CA HIS A 157 6.28 -6.43 -10.26
C HIS A 157 7.50 -5.77 -10.89
N PHE A 158 8.54 -5.56 -10.09
CA PHE A 158 9.86 -5.29 -10.64
C PHE A 158 10.63 -6.60 -10.72
N ASP A 159 11.38 -6.81 -11.80
CA ASP A 159 12.32 -7.92 -11.91
C ASP A 159 13.60 -7.65 -11.10
N ALA A 160 14.55 -8.61 -11.11
CA ALA A 160 15.82 -8.49 -10.40
C ALA A 160 16.73 -7.36 -10.94
N ASP A 161 16.51 -6.89 -12.17
CA ASP A 161 17.21 -5.74 -12.76
C ASP A 161 16.55 -4.41 -12.37
N GLY A 162 15.43 -4.45 -11.66
CA GLY A 162 14.64 -3.26 -11.31
C GLY A 162 13.79 -2.73 -12.48
N LYS A 163 13.48 -3.57 -13.48
CA LYS A 163 12.56 -3.20 -14.58
C LYS A 163 11.14 -3.59 -14.22
N TRP A 164 10.20 -2.72 -14.60
CA TRP A 164 8.77 -2.99 -14.43
C TRP A 164 8.30 -4.08 -15.40
N VAL A 165 7.63 -5.10 -14.86
CA VAL A 165 6.96 -6.17 -15.58
C VAL A 165 5.47 -6.08 -15.27
N MET A 166 4.69 -5.64 -16.25
CA MET A 166 3.24 -5.54 -16.14
C MET A 166 2.61 -6.94 -16.25
N GLU A 167 1.65 -7.23 -15.38
CA GLU A 167 0.87 -8.47 -15.39
C GLU A 167 -0.55 -8.24 -15.90
N ARG A 168 -1.20 -7.18 -15.41
CA ARG A 168 -2.55 -6.80 -15.87
C ARG A 168 -2.83 -5.32 -15.65
N ASN A 169 -3.85 -4.83 -16.33
CA ASN A 169 -4.37 -3.48 -16.11
C ASN A 169 -5.63 -3.52 -15.27
N TRP A 170 -5.73 -2.62 -14.30
CA TRP A 170 -6.96 -2.36 -13.57
C TRP A 170 -7.75 -1.25 -14.28
N ASN A 171 -9.07 -1.42 -14.37
CA ASN A 171 -10.00 -0.44 -14.92
C ASN A 171 -11.43 -0.74 -14.43
N GLY A 172 -12.41 0.12 -14.74
CA GLY A 172 -13.81 -0.06 -14.33
C GLY A 172 -13.92 -0.26 -12.83
N ASP A 173 -14.64 -1.29 -12.39
CA ASP A 173 -14.86 -1.59 -10.97
C ASP A 173 -13.59 -1.60 -10.11
N GLN A 174 -12.43 -2.01 -10.65
CA GLN A 174 -11.16 -2.02 -9.90
C GLN A 174 -10.58 -0.63 -9.62
N THR A 175 -11.08 0.41 -10.29
CA THR A 175 -10.62 1.80 -10.19
C THR A 175 -11.72 2.80 -9.85
N ASP A 176 -12.99 2.50 -10.16
CA ASP A 176 -14.14 3.42 -10.01
C ASP A 176 -14.42 3.81 -8.56
N HIS A 177 -14.06 2.96 -7.62
CA HIS A 177 -14.25 3.21 -6.18
C HIS A 177 -12.91 3.45 -5.44
N GLY A 178 -11.86 3.81 -6.16
CA GLY A 178 -10.49 3.85 -5.66
C GLY A 178 -9.75 2.53 -5.87
N LEU A 179 -8.45 2.53 -5.60
CA LEU A 179 -7.61 1.34 -5.72
C LEU A 179 -7.70 0.54 -4.42
N ASN A 180 -8.50 -0.52 -4.44
CA ASN A 180 -8.75 -1.37 -3.28
C ASN A 180 -7.72 -2.51 -3.23
N LEU A 181 -6.62 -2.31 -2.50
CA LEU A 181 -5.56 -3.31 -2.38
C LEU A 181 -6.03 -4.50 -1.53
N PRO A 182 -5.87 -5.75 -2.02
CA PRO A 182 -6.38 -6.94 -1.35
C PRO A 182 -5.54 -7.32 -0.13
N ALA A 183 -5.86 -8.45 0.50
CA ALA A 183 -5.06 -8.96 1.62
C ALA A 183 -3.66 -9.45 1.21
N ALA A 184 -3.49 -9.86 -0.05
CA ALA A 184 -2.17 -10.13 -0.61
C ALA A 184 -1.47 -8.81 -0.93
N PRO A 185 -0.18 -8.64 -0.59
CA PRO A 185 0.60 -7.50 -1.03
C PRO A 185 0.57 -7.35 -2.56
N THR A 186 0.17 -6.18 -3.04
CA THR A 186 0.04 -5.86 -4.46
C THR A 186 0.89 -4.65 -4.81
N VAL A 187 1.55 -4.68 -5.97
CA VAL A 187 2.25 -3.52 -6.55
C VAL A 187 1.45 -2.94 -7.69
N LEU A 188 1.13 -1.66 -7.61
CA LEU A 188 0.50 -0.92 -8.70
C LEU A 188 1.42 0.19 -9.19
N LYS A 189 1.63 0.25 -10.50
CA LYS A 189 2.16 1.43 -11.18
C LYS A 189 1.00 2.25 -11.74
N VAL A 190 0.82 3.46 -11.23
CA VAL A 190 -0.32 4.32 -11.50
C VAL A 190 0.13 5.57 -12.22
N ARG A 191 -0.55 5.92 -13.31
CA ARG A 191 -0.43 7.21 -13.97
C ARG A 191 -1.74 7.95 -13.87
N MET A 192 -1.71 9.15 -13.30
CA MET A 192 -2.84 10.07 -13.29
C MET A 192 -2.88 10.87 -14.60
N GLY A 193 -4.09 11.28 -14.99
CA GLY A 193 -4.32 12.25 -16.04
C GLY A 193 -5.17 13.40 -15.51
N SER A 194 -4.92 14.60 -16.02
CA SER A 194 -5.83 15.74 -15.88
C SER A 194 -6.21 16.25 -17.27
N TYR A 195 -7.43 16.77 -17.42
CA TYR A 195 -7.97 17.24 -18.70
C TYR A 195 -8.90 18.44 -18.50
#